data_AF-A0A8K0PIZ7-F1
#
_entry.id   AF-A0A8K0PIZ7-F1
#
_cell.length_a   1.000
_cell.length_b   1.000
_cell.length_c   1.000
_cell.angle_alpha   90.00
_cell.angle_beta   90.00
_cell.angle_gamma   90.00
#
_symmetry.space_group_name_H-M   'P 1'
#
loop_
_entity.id
_entity.type
_entity.pdbx_description
1 polymer ?
#
loop_
_entity_poly.entity_id
_entity_poly.type
_entity_poly.pdbx_seq_one_letter_code
_entity_poly.pdbx_strand_id
1 'polypeptide(L)'
;MRYFKLTSFAFASAFAGSTVAQAYNCSSDLSAWPSDARATLTSLINKKANSSNYAAFDMDNTSYRYDLTESLLAYLSTRGILNRSNLDPSLKLVPFKDTANYTETLYSYYNRLCEIDDYVCYPWIAQSFAGFSLRELKTYVDELMALPVPINTTYLVDDVVTPISVSPPPYYEELQELYQDAARGQVENGLGATANQSWVVVKPEDIL
;
A
#
# COMPACT_ATOMS: atom_id res chain seq x y z
N MET A 1 -36.31 38.19 -65.01
CA MET A 1 -35.82 36.80 -65.12
C MET A 1 -35.92 36.17 -63.73
N ARG A 2 -36.37 34.91 -63.67
CA ARG A 2 -37.11 34.30 -62.55
C ARG A 2 -36.27 34.03 -61.29
N TYR A 3 -36.86 34.35 -60.14
CA TYR A 3 -36.46 33.92 -58.80
C TYR A 3 -36.53 32.39 -58.66
N PHE A 4 -35.47 31.75 -58.17
CA PHE A 4 -35.50 30.36 -57.71
C PHE A 4 -35.41 30.33 -56.18
N LYS A 5 -36.46 29.79 -55.55
CA LYS A 5 -36.53 29.51 -54.11
C LYS A 5 -35.55 28.38 -53.77
N LEU A 6 -34.67 28.60 -52.79
CA LEU A 6 -34.01 27.51 -52.08
C LEU A 6 -35.01 26.81 -51.17
N THR A 7 -35.33 25.56 -51.46
CA THR A 7 -35.94 24.63 -50.50
C THR A 7 -34.82 23.88 -49.79
N SER A 8 -34.63 24.19 -48.50
CA SER A 8 -33.71 23.48 -47.62
C SER A 8 -34.37 22.16 -47.17
N PHE A 9 -33.81 21.02 -47.59
CA PHE A 9 -34.18 19.71 -47.04
C PHE A 9 -33.31 19.45 -45.80
N ALA A 10 -33.90 19.55 -44.61
CA ALA A 10 -33.26 19.08 -43.39
C ALA A 10 -33.34 17.55 -43.36
N PHE A 11 -32.21 16.87 -43.56
CA PHE A 11 -32.05 15.46 -43.23
C PHE A 11 -31.91 15.36 -41.70
N ALA A 12 -32.98 14.95 -41.02
CA ALA A 12 -32.91 14.53 -39.63
C ALA A 12 -32.30 13.12 -39.57
N SER A 13 -30.97 13.05 -39.44
CA SER A 13 -30.30 11.80 -39.09
C SER A 13 -30.56 11.50 -37.62
N ALA A 14 -31.54 10.65 -37.34
CA ALA A 14 -31.72 10.06 -36.03
C ALA A 14 -30.53 9.13 -35.73
N PHE A 15 -29.53 9.63 -35.02
CA PHE A 15 -28.59 8.77 -34.32
C PHE A 15 -29.36 8.08 -33.20
N ALA A 16 -29.87 6.88 -33.48
CA ALA A 16 -30.18 5.92 -32.44
C ALA A 16 -28.85 5.48 -31.81
N GLY A 17 -28.35 6.30 -30.89
CA GLY A 17 -27.25 5.93 -30.01
C GLY A 17 -27.75 4.84 -29.08
N SER A 18 -27.63 3.59 -29.53
CA SER A 18 -27.71 2.43 -28.65
C SER A 18 -26.55 2.51 -27.67
N THR A 19 -26.72 3.23 -26.57
CA THR A 19 -25.89 3.09 -25.38
C THR A 19 -26.33 1.80 -24.70
N VAL A 20 -25.94 0.67 -25.28
CA VAL A 20 -25.84 -0.54 -24.49
C VAL A 20 -24.73 -0.23 -23.51
N ALA A 21 -25.08 0.11 -22.27
CA ALA A 21 -24.15 0.01 -21.17
C ALA A 21 -23.65 -1.43 -21.20
N GLN A 22 -22.42 -1.62 -21.69
CA GLN A 22 -21.76 -2.91 -21.67
C GLN A 22 -21.75 -3.32 -20.20
N ALA A 23 -22.53 -4.34 -19.84
CA ALA A 23 -22.49 -4.88 -18.49
C ALA A 23 -21.04 -5.27 -18.23
N TYR A 24 -20.48 -4.76 -17.13
CA TYR A 24 -19.16 -5.13 -16.65
C TYR A 24 -19.09 -6.65 -16.60
N ASN A 25 -18.34 -7.25 -17.52
CA ASN A 25 -18.08 -8.67 -17.49
C ASN A 25 -16.83 -8.80 -16.63
N CYS A 26 -17.02 -9.06 -15.33
CA CYS A 26 -15.96 -9.32 -14.35
C CYS A 26 -14.98 -10.34 -14.96
N SER A 27 -13.88 -9.86 -15.54
CA SER A 27 -12.96 -10.69 -16.34
C SER A 27 -11.64 -10.94 -15.65
N SER A 28 -11.51 -10.66 -14.34
CA SER A 28 -10.48 -11.33 -13.56
C SER A 28 -11.05 -12.66 -13.13
N ASP A 29 -10.44 -13.72 -13.62
CA ASP A 29 -10.42 -14.93 -12.83
C ASP A 29 -9.64 -14.56 -11.55
N LEU A 30 -10.34 -14.43 -10.42
CA LEU A 30 -9.72 -14.29 -9.09
C LEU A 30 -9.13 -15.66 -8.69
N SER A 31 -8.26 -16.17 -9.56
CA SER A 31 -7.84 -17.56 -9.63
C SER A 31 -6.93 -17.95 -8.48
N ALA A 32 -6.16 -16.99 -7.98
CA ALA A 32 -5.29 -17.14 -6.82
C ALA A 32 -6.10 -17.30 -5.52
N TRP A 33 -7.35 -16.83 -5.50
CA TRP A 33 -8.20 -16.97 -4.32
C TRP A 33 -8.75 -18.41 -4.15
N PRO A 34 -8.82 -18.91 -2.89
CA PRO A 34 -9.59 -20.11 -2.57
C PRO A 34 -11.02 -20.04 -3.10
N SER A 35 -11.58 -21.18 -3.52
CA SER A 35 -12.87 -21.26 -4.23
C SER A 35 -14.01 -20.49 -3.54
N ASP A 36 -14.11 -20.63 -2.21
CA ASP A 36 -15.21 -20.08 -1.43
C ASP A 36 -15.07 -18.55 -1.27
N ALA A 37 -13.83 -18.07 -1.08
CA ALA A 37 -13.52 -16.65 -1.01
C ALA A 37 -13.75 -15.98 -2.38
N ARG A 38 -13.27 -16.61 -3.46
CA ARG A 38 -13.51 -16.16 -4.84
C ARG A 38 -15.01 -16.04 -5.14
N ALA A 39 -15.80 -17.07 -4.84
CA ALA A 39 -17.24 -17.04 -5.09
C ALA A 39 -17.93 -15.87 -4.35
N THR A 40 -17.50 -15.63 -3.10
CA THR A 40 -18.01 -14.53 -2.28
C THR A 40 -17.63 -13.16 -2.86
N LEU A 41 -16.35 -12.97 -3.20
CA LEU A 41 -15.83 -11.74 -3.80
C LEU A 41 -16.49 -11.44 -5.14
N THR A 42 -16.55 -12.42 -6.05
CA THR A 42 -17.21 -12.28 -7.35
C THR A 42 -18.69 -11.91 -7.19
N SER A 43 -19.41 -12.54 -6.25
CA SER A 43 -20.80 -12.18 -5.98
C SER A 43 -20.95 -10.73 -5.50
N LEU A 44 -20.08 -10.30 -4.58
CA LEU A 44 -20.07 -8.94 -4.04
C LEU A 44 -19.77 -7.91 -5.13
N ILE A 45 -18.69 -8.12 -5.91
CA ILE A 45 -18.27 -7.24 -7.01
C ILE A 45 -19.40 -7.09 -8.02
N ASN A 46 -19.98 -8.19 -8.48
CA ASN A 46 -21.09 -8.15 -9.45
C ASN A 46 -22.32 -7.41 -8.89
N LYS A 47 -22.65 -7.61 -7.62
CA LYS A 47 -23.76 -6.91 -6.96
C LYS A 47 -23.52 -5.41 -6.80
N LYS A 48 -22.25 -4.98 -6.73
CA LYS A 48 -21.83 -3.61 -6.43
C LYS A 48 -21.17 -2.88 -7.61
N ALA A 49 -21.08 -3.53 -8.77
CA ALA A 49 -20.51 -2.95 -9.97
C ALA A 49 -21.24 -1.66 -10.38
N ASN A 50 -20.50 -0.71 -10.95
CA ASN A 50 -21.01 0.51 -11.59
C ASN A 50 -21.95 1.36 -10.69
N SER A 51 -21.77 1.30 -9.37
CA SER A 51 -22.58 2.06 -8.40
C SER A 51 -21.73 2.93 -7.47
N SER A 52 -20.56 3.37 -7.96
CA SER A 52 -19.65 4.29 -7.25
C SER A 52 -19.29 3.86 -5.83
N ASN A 53 -19.23 2.55 -5.58
CA ASN A 53 -18.75 2.00 -4.31
C ASN A 53 -17.22 2.04 -4.25
N TYR A 54 -16.68 1.97 -3.04
CA TYR A 54 -15.26 1.84 -2.77
C TYR A 54 -15.00 0.63 -1.86
N ALA A 55 -13.75 0.17 -1.84
CA ALA A 55 -13.23 -0.81 -0.91
C ALA A 55 -12.00 -0.24 -0.22
N ALA A 56 -11.76 -0.63 1.03
CA ALA A 56 -10.62 -0.22 1.81
C ALA A 56 -9.83 -1.45 2.25
N PHE A 57 -8.52 -1.37 2.14
CA PHE A 57 -7.59 -2.43 2.52
C PHE A 57 -6.49 -1.79 3.35
N ASP A 58 -6.10 -2.50 4.40
CA ASP A 58 -4.85 -2.23 5.08
C ASP A 58 -3.66 -2.69 4.21
N MET A 59 -2.45 -2.24 4.52
CA MET A 59 -1.24 -2.58 3.77
C MET A 59 -0.50 -3.74 4.44
N ASP A 60 0.10 -3.50 5.60
CA ASP A 60 0.91 -4.48 6.34
C ASP A 60 0.08 -5.70 6.75
N ASN A 61 0.59 -6.90 6.49
CA ASN A 61 -0.10 -8.18 6.69
C ASN A 61 -1.51 -8.33 6.05
N THR A 62 -1.91 -7.41 5.16
CA THR A 62 -3.22 -7.44 4.48
C THR A 62 -3.05 -7.41 2.95
N SER A 63 -2.36 -6.41 2.41
CA SER A 63 -2.08 -6.27 0.97
C SER A 63 -0.79 -6.98 0.54
N TYR A 64 0.11 -7.18 1.49
CA TYR A 64 1.32 -7.97 1.38
C TYR A 64 1.57 -8.68 2.72
N ARG A 65 2.39 -9.73 2.71
CA ARG A 65 2.77 -10.42 3.94
C ARG A 65 3.86 -9.65 4.66
N TYR A 66 3.89 -9.70 5.99
CA TYR A 66 4.85 -8.97 6.84
C TYR A 66 4.62 -7.46 6.82
N ASP A 67 5.57 -6.73 7.41
CA ASP A 67 5.44 -5.30 7.69
C ASP A 67 6.58 -4.50 7.05
N LEU A 68 6.23 -3.48 6.28
CA LEU A 68 7.17 -2.63 5.55
C LEU A 68 8.00 -1.77 6.51
N THR A 69 7.38 -1.18 7.51
CA THR A 69 8.06 -0.22 8.40
C THR A 69 9.02 -0.93 9.34
N GLU A 70 8.63 -2.07 9.89
CA GLU A 70 9.49 -2.90 10.73
C GLU A 70 10.69 -3.47 9.97
N SER A 71 10.44 -3.99 8.77
CA SER A 71 11.50 -4.53 7.93
C SER A 71 12.41 -3.44 7.37
N LEU A 72 11.90 -2.26 7.04
CA LEU A 72 12.71 -1.10 6.63
C LEU A 72 13.56 -0.56 7.78
N LEU A 73 13.00 -0.47 8.99
CA LEU A 73 13.76 -0.09 10.19
C LEU A 73 14.93 -1.06 10.42
N ALA A 74 14.66 -2.37 10.38
CA ALA A 74 15.71 -3.39 10.48
C ALA A 74 16.75 -3.23 9.36
N TYR A 75 16.30 -3.13 8.10
CA TYR A 75 17.14 -3.04 6.91
C TYR A 75 18.12 -1.86 6.96
N LEU A 76 17.62 -0.68 7.31
CA LEU A 76 18.44 0.55 7.40
C LEU A 76 19.33 0.51 8.63
N SER A 77 18.84 -0.02 9.76
CA SER A 77 19.60 -0.08 11.01
C SER A 77 20.79 -1.03 10.93
N THR A 78 20.61 -2.23 10.39
CA THR A 78 21.69 -3.22 10.27
C THR A 78 22.75 -2.82 9.26
N ARG A 79 22.43 -1.91 8.33
CA ARG A 79 23.36 -1.33 7.34
C ARG A 79 24.01 -0.03 7.81
N GLY A 80 23.66 0.46 9.01
CA GLY A 80 24.16 1.72 9.55
C GLY A 80 23.65 2.99 8.85
N ILE A 81 22.70 2.85 7.92
CA ILE A 81 22.10 3.97 7.18
C ILE A 81 21.24 4.81 8.13
N LEU A 82 20.41 4.16 8.93
CA LEU A 82 19.69 4.76 10.06
C LEU A 82 20.32 4.23 11.35
N ASN A 83 20.83 5.11 12.20
CA ASN A 83 21.49 4.73 13.44
C ASN A 83 21.23 5.80 14.52
N ARG A 84 21.69 5.57 15.75
CA ARG A 84 21.37 6.48 16.87
C ARG A 84 21.94 7.90 16.73
N SER A 85 22.96 8.09 15.88
CA SER A 85 23.57 9.40 15.67
C SER A 85 22.73 10.29 14.74
N ASN A 86 22.03 9.69 13.77
CA ASN A 86 21.14 10.40 12.85
C ASN A 86 19.64 10.18 13.13
N LEU A 87 19.27 9.37 14.12
CA LEU A 87 17.92 9.38 14.70
C LEU A 87 17.62 10.75 15.32
N ASP A 88 16.48 11.34 14.96
CA ASP A 88 16.03 12.61 15.51
C ASP A 88 16.10 12.60 17.05
N PRO A 89 16.74 13.60 17.70
CA PRO A 89 16.88 13.63 19.15
C PRO A 89 15.56 13.54 19.92
N SER A 90 14.46 14.05 19.35
CA SER A 90 13.12 13.98 19.96
C SER A 90 12.57 12.56 20.05
N LEU A 91 13.10 11.63 19.25
CA LEU A 91 12.70 10.22 19.24
C LEU A 91 13.50 9.36 20.23
N LYS A 92 14.39 9.94 21.03
CA LYS A 92 15.13 9.23 22.10
C LYS A 92 14.34 9.27 23.41
N LEU A 93 13.12 8.72 23.36
CA LEU A 93 12.08 8.82 24.41
C LEU A 93 12.50 8.19 25.75
N VAL A 94 13.22 7.07 25.70
CA VAL A 94 13.78 6.35 26.86
C VAL A 94 15.27 6.08 26.65
N PRO A 95 16.06 5.84 27.72
CA PRO A 95 17.45 5.42 27.56
C PRO A 95 17.59 4.13 26.73
N PHE A 96 18.68 4.04 25.98
CA PHE A 96 19.08 2.78 25.33
C PHE A 96 19.60 1.78 26.37
N LYS A 97 19.23 0.51 26.23
CA LYS A 97 19.67 -0.59 27.09
C LYS A 97 20.99 -1.20 26.60
N ASP A 98 22.05 -0.41 26.64
CA ASP A 98 23.40 -0.88 26.32
C ASP A 98 24.02 -1.66 27.45
N THR A 99 24.89 -2.62 27.10
CA THR A 99 25.77 -3.32 28.04
C THR A 99 27.21 -3.29 27.52
N ALA A 100 28.17 -3.80 28.30
CA ALA A 100 29.56 -3.92 27.85
C ALA A 100 29.72 -4.73 26.55
N ASN A 101 28.79 -5.66 26.27
CA ASN A 101 28.87 -6.59 25.14
C ASN A 101 27.70 -6.42 24.14
N TYR A 102 26.85 -5.42 24.32
CA TYR A 102 25.66 -5.23 23.49
C TYR A 102 25.33 -3.76 23.32
N THR A 103 25.17 -3.37 22.06
CA THR A 103 24.61 -2.08 21.68
C THR A 103 23.20 -2.32 21.17
N GLU A 104 22.20 -1.82 21.89
CA GLU A 104 20.79 -1.94 21.51
C GLU A 104 20.49 -1.48 20.06
N THR A 105 19.84 -2.32 19.27
CA THR A 105 19.45 -1.94 17.89
C THR A 105 18.26 -0.99 17.92
N LEU A 106 18.06 -0.20 16.85
CA LEU A 106 16.83 0.61 16.74
C LEU A 106 15.57 -0.26 16.65
N TYR A 107 15.69 -1.48 16.13
CA TYR A 107 14.61 -2.46 16.12
C TYR A 107 14.25 -2.93 17.54
N SER A 108 15.25 -3.21 18.39
CA SER A 108 15.04 -3.53 19.81
C SER A 108 14.40 -2.35 20.54
N TYR A 109 14.91 -1.14 20.28
CA TYR A 109 14.39 0.08 20.87
C TYR A 109 12.91 0.29 20.56
N TYR A 110 12.53 0.13 19.28
CA TYR A 110 11.13 0.16 18.83
C TYR A 110 10.26 -0.85 19.58
N ASN A 111 10.69 -2.11 19.68
CA ASN A 111 9.92 -3.15 20.37
C ASN A 111 9.68 -2.80 21.84
N ARG A 112 10.69 -2.26 22.54
CA ARG A 112 10.51 -1.79 23.92
C ARG A 112 9.59 -0.58 24.04
N LEU A 113 9.46 0.24 23.00
CA LEU A 113 8.44 1.28 22.99
C LEU A 113 7.04 0.67 22.84
N CYS A 114 6.89 -0.42 22.07
CA CYS A 114 5.61 -1.12 21.97
C CYS A 114 5.23 -1.82 23.28
N GLU A 115 6.22 -2.28 24.06
CA GLU A 115 5.98 -2.78 25.43
C GLU A 115 5.44 -1.70 26.38
N ILE A 116 5.71 -0.42 26.11
CA ILE A 116 5.14 0.69 26.89
C ILE A 116 3.68 0.89 26.47
N ASP A 117 3.44 1.18 25.18
CA ASP A 117 2.12 1.35 24.59
C ASP A 117 2.20 1.43 23.05
N ASP A 118 1.20 0.91 22.35
CA ASP A 118 1.07 1.03 20.89
C ASP A 118 1.00 2.51 20.45
N TYR A 119 0.35 3.38 21.23
CA TYR A 119 0.28 4.81 20.97
C TYR A 119 1.65 5.52 21.09
N VAL A 120 2.66 4.86 21.65
CA VAL A 120 4.04 5.34 21.66
C VAL A 120 4.79 4.82 20.44
N CYS A 121 4.75 3.51 20.18
CA CYS A 121 5.63 2.93 19.17
C CYS A 121 5.16 3.12 17.72
N TYR A 122 3.84 3.15 17.48
CA TYR A 122 3.28 3.37 16.15
C TYR A 122 3.71 4.72 15.53
N PRO A 123 3.52 5.87 16.21
CA PRO A 123 4.03 7.13 15.66
C PRO A 123 5.56 7.14 15.59
N TRP A 124 6.23 6.51 16.57
CA TRP A 124 7.69 6.49 16.62
C TRP A 124 8.32 5.82 15.40
N ILE A 125 7.83 4.64 14.98
CA ILE A 125 8.45 3.92 13.86
C ILE A 125 8.31 4.68 12.55
N ALA A 126 7.14 5.30 12.30
CA ALA A 126 6.94 6.17 11.14
C ALA A 126 7.85 7.41 11.20
N GLN A 127 8.03 8.00 12.37
CA GLN A 127 8.89 9.17 12.57
C GLN A 127 10.39 8.83 12.55
N SER A 128 10.77 7.57 12.80
CA SER A 128 12.17 7.15 12.85
C SER A 128 12.94 7.39 11.54
N PHE A 129 12.21 7.52 10.42
CA PHE A 129 12.74 7.84 9.10
C PHE A 129 12.83 9.35 8.81
N ALA A 130 12.56 10.21 9.80
CA ALA A 130 12.73 11.66 9.65
C ALA A 130 14.20 12.00 9.30
N GLY A 131 14.37 12.97 8.41
CA GLY A 131 15.68 13.38 7.89
C GLY A 131 16.04 12.77 6.53
N PHE A 132 15.39 11.69 6.10
CA PHE A 132 15.48 11.20 4.73
C PHE A 132 14.49 11.91 3.80
N SER A 133 14.88 12.15 2.56
CA SER A 133 13.95 12.56 1.51
C SER A 133 13.09 11.38 1.02
N LEU A 134 11.92 11.67 0.45
CA LEU A 134 11.07 10.64 -0.16
C LEU A 134 11.79 9.86 -1.28
N ARG A 135 12.73 10.51 -1.98
CA ARG A 135 13.51 9.85 -3.03
C ARG A 135 14.45 8.80 -2.44
N GLU A 136 15.14 9.11 -1.35
CA GLU A 136 16.00 8.17 -0.65
C GLU A 136 15.19 7.03 -0.06
N LEU A 137 14.09 7.33 0.63
CA LEU A 137 13.20 6.31 1.18
C LEU A 137 12.65 5.39 0.09
N LYS A 138 12.26 5.94 -1.08
CA LYS A 138 11.80 5.11 -2.20
C LYS A 138 12.89 4.15 -2.68
N THR A 139 14.13 4.61 -2.81
CA THR A 139 15.26 3.74 -3.18
C THR A 139 15.43 2.61 -2.17
N TYR A 140 15.42 2.91 -0.88
CA TYR A 140 15.58 1.88 0.15
C TYR A 140 14.39 0.92 0.23
N VAL A 141 13.17 1.40 0.04
CA VAL A 141 11.98 0.54 -0.07
C VAL A 141 12.11 -0.40 -1.27
N ASP A 142 12.53 0.09 -2.43
CA ASP A 142 12.72 -0.77 -3.60
C ASP A 142 13.78 -1.85 -3.37
N GLU A 143 14.90 -1.50 -2.74
CA GLU A 143 15.94 -2.46 -2.35
C GLU A 143 15.44 -3.51 -1.35
N LEU A 144 14.67 -3.06 -0.34
CA LEU A 144 14.07 -3.94 0.67
C LEU A 144 13.07 -4.91 0.04
N MET A 145 12.16 -4.41 -0.80
CA MET A 145 11.14 -5.23 -1.46
C MET A 145 11.75 -6.25 -2.44
N ALA A 146 12.96 -5.98 -2.94
CA ALA A 146 13.73 -6.91 -3.78
C ALA A 146 14.65 -7.85 -2.99
N LEU A 147 14.72 -7.72 -1.66
CA LEU A 147 15.65 -8.49 -0.85
C LEU A 147 15.21 -9.97 -0.76
N PRO A 148 16.07 -10.93 -1.14
CA PRO A 148 15.66 -12.34 -1.23
C PRO A 148 15.71 -13.08 0.12
N VAL A 149 16.25 -12.45 1.16
CA VAL A 149 16.49 -13.06 2.46
C VAL A 149 16.04 -12.15 3.61
N PRO A 150 15.62 -12.72 4.74
CA PRO A 150 15.35 -11.96 5.95
C PRO A 150 16.53 -11.13 6.47
N ILE A 151 16.22 -10.06 7.21
CA ILE A 151 17.17 -9.19 7.89
C ILE A 151 17.36 -9.67 9.33
N ASN A 152 18.58 -10.06 9.68
CA ASN A 152 18.91 -10.46 11.04
C ASN A 152 19.16 -9.23 11.92
N THR A 153 18.46 -9.16 13.05
CA THR A 153 18.63 -8.14 14.08
C THR A 153 18.44 -8.76 15.46
N THR A 154 18.34 -7.93 16.50
CA THR A 154 18.08 -8.36 17.87
C THR A 154 16.97 -7.52 18.49
N TYR A 155 16.31 -8.08 19.48
CA TYR A 155 15.39 -7.41 20.39
C TYR A 155 15.59 -7.97 21.81
N LEU A 156 15.07 -7.27 22.82
CA LEU A 156 15.15 -7.70 24.21
C LEU A 156 13.85 -8.42 24.60
N VAL A 157 13.97 -9.59 25.22
CA VAL A 157 12.86 -10.31 25.88
C VAL A 157 13.26 -10.49 27.33
N ASP A 158 12.53 -9.88 28.27
CA ASP A 158 12.88 -9.93 29.70
C ASP A 158 14.36 -9.60 29.98
N ASP A 159 14.87 -8.53 29.34
CA ASP A 159 16.28 -8.10 29.37
C ASP A 159 17.30 -9.08 28.75
N VAL A 160 16.85 -10.13 28.07
CA VAL A 160 17.71 -11.06 27.33
C VAL A 160 17.78 -10.67 25.85
N VAL A 161 19.01 -10.45 25.36
CA VAL A 161 19.27 -10.18 23.94
C VAL A 161 18.90 -11.40 23.12
N THR A 162 17.86 -11.26 22.31
CA THR A 162 17.27 -12.34 21.52
C THR A 162 17.47 -12.04 20.03
N PRO A 163 18.13 -12.92 19.26
CA PRO A 163 18.21 -12.81 17.81
C PRO A 163 16.83 -12.96 17.16
N ILE A 164 16.56 -12.16 16.13
CA ILE A 164 15.34 -12.27 15.32
C ILE A 164 15.66 -12.04 13.85
N SER A 165 14.82 -12.61 12.98
CA SER A 165 14.91 -12.48 11.55
C SER A 165 13.63 -11.83 11.02
N VAL A 166 13.75 -10.62 10.48
CA VAL A 166 12.62 -9.81 9.99
C VAL A 166 12.54 -9.96 8.48
N SER A 167 11.41 -10.42 7.97
CA SER A 167 11.26 -10.70 6.54
C SER A 167 10.84 -9.45 5.76
N PRO A 168 11.42 -9.20 4.57
CA PRO A 168 10.90 -8.19 3.65
C PRO A 168 9.48 -8.57 3.16
N PRO A 169 8.61 -7.62 2.78
CA PRO A 169 7.23 -7.93 2.42
C PRO A 169 7.07 -8.49 0.99
N PRO A 170 6.60 -9.74 0.79
CA PRO A 170 6.12 -10.18 -0.52
C PRO A 170 4.64 -9.83 -0.70
N TYR A 171 4.26 -9.40 -1.91
CA TYR A 171 2.86 -9.16 -2.26
C TYR A 171 2.03 -10.45 -2.22
N TYR A 172 0.78 -10.35 -1.78
CA TYR A 172 -0.21 -11.42 -1.95
C TYR A 172 -0.73 -11.40 -3.39
N GLU A 173 -0.55 -12.51 -4.11
CA GLU A 173 -1.01 -12.65 -5.49
C GLU A 173 -2.52 -12.42 -5.60
N GLU A 174 -3.27 -12.94 -4.62
CA GLU A 174 -4.71 -12.80 -4.48
C GLU A 174 -5.16 -11.32 -4.43
N LEU A 175 -4.45 -10.51 -3.64
CA LEU A 175 -4.74 -9.08 -3.52
C LEU A 175 -4.35 -8.34 -4.80
N GLN A 176 -3.24 -8.72 -5.45
CA GLN A 176 -2.85 -8.13 -6.72
C GLN A 176 -3.89 -8.40 -7.82
N GLU A 177 -4.45 -9.62 -7.90
CA GLU A 177 -5.55 -9.92 -8.84
C GLU A 177 -6.77 -9.03 -8.57
N LEU A 178 -7.15 -8.86 -7.31
CA LEU A 178 -8.30 -8.05 -6.91
C LEU A 178 -8.11 -6.57 -7.24
N TYR A 179 -6.91 -6.03 -7.01
CA TYR A 179 -6.56 -4.64 -7.34
C TYR A 179 -6.51 -4.39 -8.84
N GLN A 180 -6.00 -5.34 -9.62
CA GLN A 180 -6.02 -5.26 -11.08
C GLN A 180 -7.45 -5.30 -11.62
N ASP A 181 -8.33 -6.11 -11.03
CA ASP A 181 -9.74 -6.16 -11.41
C ASP A 181 -10.46 -4.84 -11.14
N ALA A 182 -10.26 -4.28 -9.94
CA ALA A 182 -10.80 -2.99 -9.56
C ALA A 182 -10.30 -1.87 -10.48
N ALA A 183 -9.01 -1.86 -10.84
CA ALA A 183 -8.43 -0.88 -11.75
C ALA A 183 -9.01 -0.99 -13.16
N ARG A 184 -9.25 -2.20 -13.68
CA ARG A 184 -9.97 -2.41 -14.94
C ARG A 184 -11.39 -1.87 -14.85
N GLY A 185 -12.10 -2.16 -13.76
CA GLY A 185 -13.43 -1.61 -13.50
C GLY A 185 -13.45 -0.08 -13.51
N GLN A 186 -12.43 0.58 -12.96
CA GLN A 186 -12.27 2.03 -13.04
C GLN A 186 -12.13 2.51 -14.49
N VAL A 187 -11.24 1.90 -15.28
CA VAL A 187 -11.03 2.27 -16.68
C VAL A 187 -12.29 2.11 -17.53
N GLU A 188 -13.02 1.00 -17.36
CA GLU A 188 -14.26 0.72 -18.08
C GLU A 188 -15.36 1.73 -17.77
N ASN A 189 -15.36 2.28 -16.55
CA ASN A 189 -16.29 3.33 -16.13
C ASN A 189 -15.78 4.76 -16.46
N GLY A 190 -14.71 4.89 -17.24
CA GLY A 190 -14.14 6.18 -17.61
C GLY A 190 -13.41 6.91 -16.46
N LEU A 191 -13.02 6.18 -15.42
CA LEU A 191 -12.26 6.69 -14.28
C LEU A 191 -10.75 6.43 -14.48
N GLY A 192 -9.92 7.21 -13.77
CA GLY A 192 -8.49 6.92 -13.67
C GLY A 192 -8.23 5.66 -12.85
N ALA A 193 -7.40 4.75 -13.35
CA ALA A 193 -6.98 3.56 -12.63
C ALA A 193 -6.07 3.93 -11.45
N THR A 194 -6.60 3.83 -10.24
CA THR A 194 -5.87 4.08 -8.97
C THR A 194 -5.82 2.85 -8.08
N ALA A 195 -6.73 1.87 -8.26
CA ALA A 195 -6.84 0.72 -7.38
C ALA A 195 -5.64 -0.24 -7.42
N ASN A 196 -4.85 -0.22 -8.51
CA ASN A 196 -3.63 -1.01 -8.67
C ASN A 196 -2.34 -0.20 -8.41
N GLN A 197 -2.45 0.99 -7.83
CA GLN A 197 -1.30 1.81 -7.50
C GLN A 197 -0.93 1.59 -6.03
N SER A 198 0.30 1.15 -5.77
CA SER A 198 0.78 0.85 -4.41
C SER A 198 0.91 2.08 -3.51
N TRP A 199 0.94 3.28 -4.09
CA TRP A 199 1.04 4.55 -3.39
C TRP A 199 0.21 5.60 -4.11
N VAL A 200 -0.89 6.01 -3.48
CA VAL A 200 -1.61 7.22 -3.88
C VAL A 200 -1.24 8.29 -2.86
N VAL A 201 -0.68 9.40 -3.33
CA VAL A 201 -0.50 10.58 -2.48
C VAL A 201 -1.88 11.20 -2.32
N VAL A 202 -2.55 10.88 -1.22
CA VAL A 202 -3.81 11.50 -0.84
C VAL A 202 -3.49 12.72 0.00
N LYS A 203 -3.85 13.91 -0.49
CA LYS A 203 -3.70 15.13 0.30
C LYS A 203 -4.90 15.28 1.24
N PRO A 204 -4.77 16.04 2.35
CA PRO A 204 -5.90 16.32 3.23
C PRO A 204 -7.12 16.89 2.51
N GLU A 205 -6.92 17.72 1.48
CA GLU A 205 -7.99 18.25 0.63
C GLU A 205 -8.68 17.21 -0.27
N ASP A 206 -8.08 16.04 -0.48
CA ASP A 206 -8.64 14.96 -1.31
C ASP A 206 -9.57 14.02 -0.50
N ILE A 207 -9.64 14.19 0.82
CA ILE A 207 -10.42 13.34 1.76
C ILE A 207 -11.72 14.02 2.22
N LEU A 208 -11.88 15.33 1.97
CA LEU A 208 -12.98 16.18 2.45
C LEU A 208 -13.94 16.59 1.33
#